data_AF-A0A3C1V572-F1
#
_entry.id   AF-A0A3C1V572-F1
#
_cell.length_a   1.000
_cell.length_b   1.000
_cell.length_c   1.000
_cell.angle_alpha   90.00
_cell.angle_beta   90.00
_cell.angle_gamma   90.00
#
_symmetry.space_group_name_H-M   'P 1'
#
loop_
_entity.id
_entity.type
_entity.pdbx_description
1 polymer ?
#
loop_
_entity_poly.entity_id
_entity_poly.type
_entity_poly.pdbx_seq_one_letter_code
_entity_poly.pdbx_strand_id
1 'polypeptide(L)' 'MLRRKSGTPDGNVFELVTPFAPAGDQPEAIRSLVDGITDGAISQVLMGATGSGKTFTMANVIAQTGRPTLVLSH' A
#
# COMPACT_ATOMS: atom_id res chain seq x y z
N MET A 1 -4.31 -28.03 -1.38
CA MET A 1 -3.00 -27.36 -1.59
C MET A 1 -3.13 -26.44 -2.81
N LEU A 2 -3.52 -25.17 -2.60
CA LEU A 2 -3.71 -24.21 -3.70
C LEU A 2 -2.34 -23.67 -4.13
N ARG A 3 -1.90 -24.02 -5.35
CA ARG A 3 -0.71 -23.43 -5.98
C ARG A 3 -0.99 -21.95 -6.23
N ARG A 4 -0.25 -21.04 -5.59
CA ARG A 4 -0.13 -19.64 -6.03
C ARG A 4 0.52 -19.65 -7.42
N LYS A 5 -0.25 -19.42 -8.47
CA LYS A 5 0.29 -19.12 -9.81
C LYS A 5 0.60 -17.61 -9.88
N SER A 6 1.76 -17.31 -10.47
CA SER A 6 2.25 -16.02 -10.98
C SER A 6 2.22 -14.84 -9.99
N GLY A 7 3.36 -14.55 -9.36
CA GLY A 7 3.64 -13.20 -8.89
C GLY A 7 3.87 -12.25 -10.06
N THR A 8 3.88 -10.95 -9.79
CA THR A 8 4.26 -9.92 -10.76
C THR A 8 5.70 -10.15 -11.26
N PRO A 9 6.12 -9.50 -12.37
CA PRO A 9 7.50 -9.61 -12.86
C PRO A 9 8.58 -9.38 -11.79
N ASP A 10 8.26 -8.57 -10.78
CA ASP A 10 9.15 -8.23 -9.67
C ASP A 10 9.03 -9.16 -8.46
N GLY A 11 8.27 -10.27 -8.59
CA GLY A 11 8.04 -11.25 -7.52
C GLY A 11 7.02 -10.82 -6.47
N ASN A 12 6.33 -9.70 -6.69
CA ASN A 12 5.35 -9.16 -5.75
C ASN A 12 3.97 -9.80 -5.94
N VAL A 13 3.16 -9.84 -4.89
CA VAL A 13 1.82 -10.49 -4.93
C VAL A 13 0.76 -9.59 -5.57
N PHE A 14 0.97 -8.27 -5.52
CA PHE A 14 0.03 -7.26 -6.02
C PHE A 14 0.73 -6.37 -7.04
N GLU A 15 0.01 -6.03 -8.11
CA GLU A 15 0.43 -5.09 -9.15
C GLU A 15 -0.39 -3.80 -9.04
N LEU A 16 0.27 -2.66 -8.82
CA LEU A 16 -0.39 -1.36 -8.84
C LEU A 16 -0.29 -0.76 -10.24
N VAL A 17 -1.39 -0.79 -10.99
CA VAL A 17 -1.46 -0.21 -12.34
C VAL A 17 -2.01 1.22 -12.25
N THR A 18 -1.19 2.18 -12.65
CA THR A 18 -1.52 3.62 -12.56
C THR A 18 -0.69 4.42 -13.58
N PRO A 19 -1.24 5.49 -14.19
CA PRO A 19 -0.45 6.43 -14.97
C PRO A 19 0.24 7.50 -14.08
N PHE A 20 -0.08 7.54 -12.79
CA PHE A 20 0.42 8.53 -11.83
C PHE A 20 1.50 7.94 -10.92
N ALA A 21 2.55 8.71 -10.68
CA ALA A 21 3.51 8.45 -9.61
C ALA A 21 3.07 9.15 -8.31
N PRO A 22 3.44 8.62 -7.13
CA PRO A 22 3.26 9.33 -5.87
C PRO A 22 3.89 10.73 -5.91
N ALA A 23 3.18 11.73 -5.39
CA ALA A 23 3.60 13.13 -5.41
C ALA A 23 3.26 13.85 -4.10
N GLY A 24 3.87 15.02 -3.88
CA GLY A 24 3.73 15.77 -2.62
C GLY A 24 4.22 14.93 -1.44
N ASP A 25 3.43 14.83 -0.38
CA ASP A 25 3.77 14.08 0.84
C ASP A 25 3.50 12.57 0.73
N GLN A 26 2.92 12.11 -0.39
CA GLN A 26 2.58 10.69 -0.57
C GLN A 26 3.80 9.75 -0.47
N PRO A 27 4.97 10.04 -1.09
CA PRO A 27 6.13 9.14 -1.00
C PRO A 27 6.57 8.89 0.44
N GLU A 28 6.59 9.94 1.28
CA GLU A 28 6.98 9.83 2.69
C GLU A 28 5.91 9.08 3.50
N ALA A 29 4.63 9.39 3.29
CA ALA A 29 3.54 8.69 3.95
C ALA A 29 3.52 7.19 3.61
N ILE A 30 3.74 6.84 2.34
CA ILE A 30 3.85 5.44 1.90
C ILE A 30 5.02 4.76 2.60
N ARG A 31 6.22 5.37 2.58
CA ARG A 31 7.41 4.82 3.22
C ARG A 31 7.18 4.58 4.71
N SER A 32 6.68 5.59 5.43
CA SER A 32 6.42 5.47 6.87
C SER A 32 5.44 4.35 7.21
N LEU A 33 4.38 4.17 6.41
CA LEU A 33 3.40 3.11 6.63
C LEU A 33 3.97 1.72 6.34
N VAL A 34 4.76 1.59 5.26
CA VAL A 34 5.45 0.35 4.89
C VAL A 34 6.48 -0.05 5.95
N ASP A 35 7.30 0.91 6.41
CA ASP A 35 8.28 0.71 7.47
C ASP A 35 7.59 0.23 8.75
N GLY A 36 6.55 0.94 9.20
CA GLY A 36 5.79 0.53 10.39
C GLY A 36 5.14 -0.85 10.27
N ILE A 37 4.65 -1.22 9.06
CA ILE A 37 4.10 -2.57 8.84
C ILE A 37 5.20 -3.64 8.93
N THR A 38 6.40 -3.33 8.42
CA THR A 38 7.55 -4.23 8.38
C THR A 38 8.15 -4.41 9.77
N ASP A 39 8.17 -3.35 10.57
CA ASP A 39 8.63 -3.33 11.96
C ASP A 39 7.62 -3.96 12.95
N GLY A 40 6.46 -4.40 12.45
CA GLY A 40 5.44 -5.07 13.26
C GLY A 40 4.55 -4.14 14.08
N ALA A 41 4.46 -2.85 13.70
CA ALA A 41 3.54 -1.92 14.35
C ALA A 41 2.09 -2.41 14.21
N ILE A 42 1.40 -2.52 15.35
CA ILE A 42 0.02 -3.03 15.42
C ILE A 42 -1.00 -2.00 14.93
N SER A 43 -0.69 -0.71 15.02
CA SER A 43 -1.61 0.37 14.64
C SER A 43 -0.85 1.58 14.12
N GLN A 44 -1.39 2.20 13.07
CA GLN A 44 -0.83 3.37 12.40
C GLN A 44 -1.96 4.25 11.87
N VAL A 45 -1.70 5.54 11.70
CA VAL A 45 -2.70 6.52 11.22
C VAL A 45 -2.13 7.26 10.02
N LEU A 46 -2.84 7.20 8.89
CA LEU A 46 -2.57 8.06 7.74
C LEU A 46 -3.32 9.39 7.90
N MET A 47 -2.62 10.40 8.40
CA MET A 47 -3.13 11.77 8.45
C MET A 47 -3.08 12.38 7.04
N GLY A 48 -4.24 12.64 6.44
CA GLY A 48 -4.30 13.24 5.10
C GLY A 48 -5.54 14.09 4.90
N ALA A 49 -5.36 15.27 4.31
CA ALA A 49 -6.44 16.17 3.94
C ALA A 49 -7.41 15.53 2.92
N THR A 50 -8.60 16.11 2.76
CA THR A 50 -9.53 15.71 1.69
C THR A 50 -8.90 16.04 0.33
N GLY A 51 -9.04 15.13 -0.64
CA GLY A 51 -8.46 15.31 -1.98
C GLY A 51 -6.97 14.97 -2.12
N SER A 52 -6.25 14.62 -1.04
CA SER A 52 -4.81 14.31 -1.10
C SER A 52 -4.46 12.94 -1.72
N GLY A 53 -5.45 12.15 -2.14
CA GLY A 53 -5.23 10.83 -2.73
C GLY A 53 -4.95 9.72 -1.70
N LYS A 54 -5.63 9.71 -0.55
CA LYS A 54 -5.46 8.66 0.49
C LYS A 54 -5.65 7.24 -0.04
N THR A 55 -6.61 7.02 -0.94
CA THR A 55 -6.80 5.70 -1.59
C THR A 55 -5.57 5.27 -2.39
N PHE A 56 -4.99 6.20 -3.15
CA PHE A 56 -3.78 5.94 -3.94
C PHE A 56 -2.56 5.67 -3.05
N THR A 57 -2.45 6.40 -1.95
CA THR A 57 -1.43 6.17 -0.91
C THR A 57 -1.55 4.75 -0.35
N MET A 58 -2.75 4.34 0.07
CA MET A 58 -2.99 2.99 0.60
C MET A 58 -2.79 1.89 -0.44
N ALA A 59 -3.11 2.13 -1.71
CA ALA A 59 -2.87 1.17 -2.79
C ALA A 59 -1.36 0.89 -2.97
N ASN A 60 -0.51 1.92 -2.87
CA ASN A 60 0.95 1.76 -2.87
C ASN A 60 1.43 0.94 -1.67
N VAL A 61 0.91 1.22 -0.46
CA VAL A 61 1.25 0.46 0.75
C VAL A 61 0.88 -1.03 0.61
N ILE A 62 -0.32 -1.33 0.10
CA ILE A 62 -0.77 -2.71 -0.13
C ILE A 62 0.13 -3.41 -1.16
N ALA A 63 0.46 -2.72 -2.26
CA ALA A 63 1.34 -3.27 -3.29
C ALA A 63 2.75 -3.58 -2.76
N GLN A 64 3.34 -2.67 -1.99
CA GLN A 64 4.70 -2.85 -1.45
C GLN A 64 4.78 -3.88 -0.32
N THR A 65 3.74 -4.00 0.51
CA THR A 65 3.74 -4.96 1.62
C THR A 65 3.36 -6.38 1.19
N GLY A 66 2.65 -6.55 0.07
CA GLY A 66 2.28 -7.88 -0.44
C GLY A 66 1.28 -8.64 0.46
N ARG A 67 0.61 -7.96 1.40
CA ARG A 67 -0.26 -8.57 2.41
C ARG A 67 -1.73 -8.55 1.97
N PRO A 68 -2.47 -9.68 2.06
CA PRO A 68 -3.92 -9.67 1.93
C PRO A 68 -4.53 -8.63 2.88
N THR A 69 -5.37 -7.74 2.36
CA THR A 69 -5.84 -6.55 3.08
C THR A 69 -7.36 -6.48 3.05
N LEU A 70 -7.96 -6.09 4.18
CA LEU A 70 -9.39 -5.79 4.32
C LEU A 70 -9.57 -4.28 4.49
N VAL A 71 -10.39 -3.65 3.64
CA VAL A 71 -10.77 -2.24 3.75
C VAL A 71 -12.22 -2.18 4.25
N LEU A 72 -12.43 -1.48 5.36
CA LEU A 72 -13.76 -1.26 5.95
C LEU A 72 -14.21 0.18 5.66
N SER A 73 -15.46 0.34 5.23
CA SER A 73 -16.10 1.64 4.97
C SER A 73 -17.49 1.68 5.62
N HIS A 74 -17.96 2.88 5.95
CA HIS A 74 -19.33 3.15 6.37
C HIS A 74 -20.22 3.55 5.19
#